data_AF-A0A538DUL0-F1
#
_entry.id   AF-A0A538DUL0-F1
#
_cell.length_a   1.000
_cell.length_b   1.000
_cell.length_c   1.000
_cell.angle_alpha   90.00
_cell.angle_beta   90.00
_cell.angle_gamma   90.00
#
_symmetry.space_group_name_H-M   'P 1'
#
loop_
_entity.id
_entity.type
_entity.pdbx_description
1 polymer ?
#
loop_
_entity_poly.entity_id
_entity_poly.type
_entity_poly.pdbx_seq_one_letter_code
_entity_poly.pdbx_strand_id
1 'polypeptide(L)'
;MRRGKLVVTAAVAVTALLVVGAGAGAANGNGKSGLAGSAPGWAKNGNLAGAADPNGSVGFRVYLGWNNSSAAEALATAVSDPKSASYGKYLAPAQFRQRFAPTQAQVGAVQSWLRSQGFKVDYTPQNNHYVEAEGTVAQAQAAFSTTFGMYKVEGKTVRSPSGDVSIPDTLAGTVTGIVGLDGSAVFTQPDHVVDKDAPPSAGFRNAPPL
;
A
#
# COMPACT_ATOMS: atom_id res chain seq x y z
N MET A 1 -67.86 -2.39 30.52
CA MET A 1 -67.89 -3.62 29.70
C MET A 1 -68.70 -3.35 28.43
N ARG A 2 -68.03 -3.13 27.29
CA ARG A 2 -68.71 -2.99 25.98
C ARG A 2 -67.97 -3.85 24.96
N ARG A 3 -68.66 -4.89 24.48
CA ARG A 3 -68.23 -5.77 23.39
C ARG A 3 -68.58 -5.08 22.07
N GLY A 4 -67.59 -4.80 21.24
CA GLY A 4 -67.79 -4.41 19.84
C GLY A 4 -67.41 -5.57 18.93
N LYS A 5 -68.33 -5.99 18.07
CA LYS A 5 -68.14 -6.99 17.02
C LYS A 5 -68.47 -6.37 15.66
N LEU A 6 -67.64 -6.68 14.66
CA LEU A 6 -67.86 -6.64 13.20
C LEU A 6 -68.00 -5.23 12.56
N VAL A 7 -67.56 -4.93 11.33
CA VAL A 7 -67.38 -5.72 10.09
C VAL A 7 -66.18 -5.18 9.27
N VAL A 8 -65.60 -6.09 8.49
CA VAL A 8 -64.55 -6.00 7.47
C VAL A 8 -64.93 -5.13 6.26
N THR A 9 -63.98 -4.36 5.73
CA THR A 9 -63.91 -4.10 4.28
C THR A 9 -62.46 -4.14 3.81
N ALA A 10 -62.19 -5.05 2.89
CA ALA A 10 -60.89 -5.29 2.28
C ALA A 10 -60.59 -4.23 1.20
N ALA A 11 -59.36 -3.72 1.19
CA ALA A 11 -58.79 -3.04 0.04
C ALA A 11 -57.36 -3.54 -0.13
N VAL A 12 -57.15 -4.39 -1.15
CA VAL A 12 -55.83 -4.84 -1.59
C VAL A 12 -55.23 -3.71 -2.43
N ALA A 13 -54.28 -2.97 -1.86
CA ALA A 13 -53.47 -2.01 -2.59
C ALA A 13 -52.10 -2.65 -2.89
N VAL A 14 -51.94 -3.10 -4.13
CA VAL A 14 -50.63 -3.53 -4.67
C VAL A 14 -49.76 -2.29 -4.79
N THR A 15 -48.79 -2.13 -3.90
CA THR A 15 -47.79 -1.06 -3.98
C THR A 15 -46.62 -1.55 -4.83
N ALA A 16 -46.48 -1.00 -6.03
CA ALA A 16 -45.30 -1.19 -6.87
C ALA A 16 -44.11 -0.48 -6.20
N LEU A 17 -43.14 -1.26 -5.71
CA LEU A 17 -41.89 -0.72 -5.17
C LEU A 17 -40.99 -0.33 -6.34
N LEU A 18 -40.96 0.97 -6.68
CA LEU A 18 -39.92 1.55 -7.53
C LEU A 18 -38.59 1.47 -6.76
N VAL A 19 -37.76 0.50 -7.12
CA VAL A 19 -36.35 0.50 -6.74
C VAL A 19 -35.69 1.65 -7.49
N VAL A 20 -35.55 2.79 -6.81
CA VAL A 20 -34.64 3.85 -7.22
C VAL A 20 -33.24 3.23 -7.17
N GLY A 21 -32.72 2.87 -8.35
CA GLY A 21 -31.33 2.49 -8.48
C GLY A 21 -30.48 3.63 -7.93
N ALA A 22 -29.79 3.37 -6.82
CA ALA A 22 -28.74 4.24 -6.33
C ALA A 22 -27.75 4.39 -7.49
N GLY A 23 -27.74 5.57 -8.11
CA GLY A 23 -26.67 5.95 -9.00
C GLY A 23 -25.38 5.75 -8.23
N ALA A 24 -24.56 4.81 -8.71
CA ALA A 24 -23.16 4.77 -8.32
C ALA A 24 -22.65 6.19 -8.50
N GLY A 25 -22.24 6.82 -7.39
CA GLY A 25 -21.76 8.18 -7.40
C GLY A 25 -20.75 8.33 -8.53
N ALA A 26 -21.02 9.25 -9.44
CA ALA A 26 -20.02 9.64 -10.42
C ALA A 26 -18.77 10.03 -9.63
N ALA A 27 -17.69 9.27 -9.80
CA ALA A 27 -16.38 9.66 -9.31
C ALA A 27 -16.01 10.94 -10.07
N ASN A 28 -16.37 12.08 -9.48
CA ASN A 28 -15.94 13.39 -9.92
C ASN A 28 -14.51 13.56 -9.41
N GLY A 29 -13.55 12.99 -10.14
CA GLY A 29 -12.13 13.06 -9.83
C GLY A 29 -11.35 12.89 -11.12
N ASN A 30 -10.17 13.49 -11.23
CA ASN A 30 -9.36 13.53 -12.45
C ASN A 30 -8.75 12.16 -12.85
N GLY A 31 -9.45 11.04 -12.60
CA GLY A 31 -8.99 9.66 -12.79
C GLY A 31 -7.84 9.27 -11.86
N LYS A 32 -7.67 9.98 -10.73
CA LYS A 32 -6.54 9.85 -9.82
C LYS A 32 -6.98 9.77 -8.36
N SER A 33 -6.36 8.84 -7.63
CA SER A 33 -6.52 8.60 -6.20
C SER A 33 -5.27 9.03 -5.45
N GLY A 34 -5.43 9.81 -4.40
CA GLY A 34 -4.33 10.19 -3.50
C GLY A 34 -3.88 9.01 -2.64
N LEU A 35 -2.58 8.95 -2.35
CA LEU A 35 -1.98 8.07 -1.35
C LEU A 35 -1.63 8.90 -0.12
N ALA A 36 -2.54 8.93 0.85
CA ALA A 36 -2.38 9.73 2.06
C ALA A 36 -1.17 9.27 2.89
N GLY A 37 -0.38 10.22 3.40
CA GLY A 37 0.80 9.93 4.22
C GLY A 37 2.01 9.42 3.41
N SER A 38 2.04 9.68 2.10
CA SER A 38 3.14 9.30 1.22
C SER A 38 4.27 10.33 1.21
N ALA A 39 4.02 11.57 1.62
CA ALA A 39 5.07 12.55 1.86
C ALA A 39 5.53 12.53 3.33
N PRO A 40 6.84 12.56 3.60
CA PRO A 40 7.34 12.58 4.96
C PRO A 40 7.04 13.93 5.65
N GLY A 41 6.73 13.90 6.94
CA GLY A 41 6.37 15.10 7.71
C GLY A 41 7.47 16.18 7.81
N TRP A 42 8.71 15.86 7.44
CA TRP A 42 9.81 16.81 7.35
C TRP A 42 9.84 17.58 6.02
N ALA A 43 9.13 17.15 4.98
CA ALA A 43 9.07 17.79 3.66
C ALA A 43 8.09 18.98 3.66
N LYS A 44 8.39 19.99 4.48
CA LYS A 44 7.60 21.21 4.66
C LYS A 44 8.39 22.45 4.27
N ASN A 45 7.70 23.55 3.97
CA ASN A 45 8.33 24.81 3.53
C ASN A 45 9.49 25.29 4.42
N GLY A 46 9.40 25.11 5.74
CA GLY A 46 10.47 25.51 6.67
C GLY A 46 11.81 24.77 6.47
N ASN A 47 11.78 23.58 5.84
CA ASN A 47 12.98 22.80 5.53
C ASN A 47 13.39 22.90 4.05
N LEU A 48 12.60 23.59 3.20
CA LEU A 48 12.84 23.64 1.76
C LEU A 48 14.12 24.44 1.45
N ALA A 49 15.04 23.81 0.75
CA ALA A 49 16.31 24.39 0.33
C ALA A 49 16.32 24.81 -1.16
N GLY A 50 15.38 24.29 -1.95
CA GLY A 50 15.24 24.61 -3.37
C GLY A 50 14.46 23.54 -4.13
N ALA A 51 14.26 23.76 -5.43
CA ALA A 51 13.68 22.76 -6.31
C ALA A 51 14.65 21.57 -6.49
N ALA A 52 14.10 20.37 -6.67
CA ALA A 52 14.90 19.23 -7.11
C ALA A 52 15.26 19.37 -8.60
N ASP A 53 16.42 18.86 -9.01
CA ASP A 53 16.80 18.79 -10.42
C ASP A 53 15.81 17.89 -11.19
N PRO A 54 15.07 18.42 -12.18
CA PRO A 54 14.11 17.64 -12.96
C PRO A 54 14.74 16.45 -13.71
N ASN A 55 16.04 16.50 -14.01
CA ASN A 55 16.78 15.42 -14.68
C ASN A 55 17.45 14.46 -13.69
N GLY A 56 17.36 14.72 -12.38
CA GLY A 56 17.91 13.84 -11.36
C GLY A 56 17.25 12.45 -11.40
N SER A 57 18.04 11.39 -11.20
CA SER A 57 17.53 10.02 -11.18
C SER A 57 16.74 9.72 -9.91
N VAL A 58 15.59 9.07 -10.03
CA VAL A 58 14.75 8.57 -8.93
C VAL A 58 14.45 7.09 -9.15
N GLY A 59 14.90 6.25 -8.22
CA GLY A 59 14.49 4.85 -8.11
C GLY A 59 13.47 4.68 -7.00
N PHE A 60 12.39 3.96 -7.28
CA PHE A 60 11.30 3.76 -6.32
C PHE A 60 10.66 2.39 -6.49
N ARG A 61 9.91 1.98 -5.47
CA ARG A 61 9.12 0.75 -5.44
C ARG A 61 7.67 1.09 -5.22
N VAL A 62 6.81 0.63 -6.11
CA VAL A 62 5.35 0.66 -5.94
C VAL A 62 4.94 -0.64 -5.25
N TYR A 63 4.45 -0.56 -4.00
CA TYR A 63 4.04 -1.72 -3.23
C TYR A 63 2.58 -2.09 -3.51
N LEU A 64 2.34 -3.40 -3.64
CA LEU A 64 1.02 -3.99 -3.88
C LEU A 64 0.55 -4.71 -2.62
N GLY A 65 -0.71 -4.48 -2.27
CA GLY A 65 -1.35 -5.06 -1.09
C GLY A 65 -1.66 -6.55 -1.23
N TRP A 66 -1.76 -7.25 -0.11
CA TRP A 66 -2.25 -8.63 -0.09
C TRP A 66 -3.68 -8.70 -0.59
N ASN A 67 -3.95 -9.65 -1.48
CA ASN A 67 -5.32 -10.03 -1.81
C ASN A 67 -5.98 -10.62 -0.56
N ASN A 68 -7.22 -10.19 -0.27
CA ASN A 68 -7.95 -10.60 0.94
C ASN A 68 -7.12 -10.38 2.23
N SER A 69 -6.58 -9.17 2.42
CA SER A 69 -5.73 -8.83 3.57
C SER A 69 -6.32 -9.21 4.93
N SER A 70 -7.64 -9.04 5.13
CA SER A 70 -8.34 -9.45 6.34
C SER A 70 -8.30 -10.97 6.58
N ALA A 71 -8.38 -11.77 5.52
CA ALA A 71 -8.24 -13.22 5.62
C ALA A 71 -6.78 -13.65 5.87
N ALA A 72 -5.81 -12.93 5.30
CA ALA A 72 -4.40 -13.14 5.59
C ALA A 72 -4.08 -12.84 7.08
N GLU A 73 -4.63 -11.76 7.62
CA GLU A 73 -4.51 -11.39 9.04
C GLU A 73 -5.22 -12.38 9.97
N ALA A 74 -6.43 -12.82 9.62
CA ALA A 74 -7.15 -13.83 10.37
C ALA A 74 -6.39 -15.16 10.42
N LEU A 75 -5.79 -15.58 9.30
CA LEU A 75 -4.92 -16.75 9.27
C LEU A 75 -3.70 -16.55 10.17
N ALA A 76 -2.99 -15.42 10.03
CA ALA A 76 -1.80 -15.12 10.83
C ALA A 76 -2.10 -15.16 12.33
N THR A 77 -3.25 -14.60 12.73
CA THR A 77 -3.75 -14.64 14.12
C THR A 77 -4.03 -16.08 14.56
N ALA A 78 -4.78 -16.83 13.75
CA ALA A 78 -5.20 -18.19 14.10
C ALA A 78 -4.04 -19.19 14.23
N VAL A 79 -2.95 -19.03 13.48
CA VAL A 79 -1.78 -19.91 13.58
C VAL A 79 -0.80 -19.49 14.68
N SER A 80 -0.90 -18.25 15.17
CA SER A 80 0.01 -17.66 16.17
C SER A 80 -0.59 -17.59 17.59
N ASP A 81 -1.91 -17.71 17.74
CA ASP A 81 -2.57 -17.73 19.05
C ASP A 81 -2.52 -19.13 19.70
N PRO A 82 -1.88 -19.31 20.88
CA PRO A 82 -1.85 -20.59 21.59
C PRO A 82 -3.22 -21.18 21.97
N LYS A 83 -4.28 -20.35 22.01
CA LYS A 83 -5.64 -20.80 22.31
C LYS A 83 -6.39 -21.31 21.08
N SER A 84 -5.85 -21.09 19.89
CA SER A 84 -6.46 -21.51 18.62
C SER A 84 -6.22 -23.00 18.34
N ALA A 85 -7.23 -23.69 17.82
CA ALA A 85 -7.08 -25.05 17.31
C ALA A 85 -6.11 -25.15 16.11
N SER A 86 -5.77 -24.01 15.50
CA SER A 86 -4.81 -23.90 14.40
C SER A 86 -3.41 -23.46 14.84
N TYR A 87 -3.16 -23.31 16.16
CA TYR A 87 -1.86 -22.91 16.67
C TYR A 87 -0.73 -23.82 16.15
N GLY A 88 0.34 -23.19 15.65
CA GLY A 88 1.49 -23.89 15.09
C GLY A 88 1.26 -24.54 13.71
N LYS A 89 0.06 -24.44 13.13
CA LYS A 89 -0.27 -24.99 11.81
C LYS A 89 0.00 -23.96 10.70
N TYR A 90 1.26 -23.59 10.54
CA TYR A 90 1.69 -22.60 9.54
C TYR A 90 1.52 -23.09 8.10
N LEU A 91 1.29 -22.14 7.17
CA LEU A 91 1.38 -22.42 5.74
C LEU A 91 2.83 -22.41 5.27
N ALA A 92 3.14 -23.24 4.27
CA ALA A 92 4.37 -23.07 3.52
C ALA A 92 4.34 -21.72 2.75
N PRO A 93 5.49 -21.05 2.55
CA PRO A 93 5.54 -19.76 1.86
C PRO A 93 4.86 -19.76 0.48
N ALA A 94 4.98 -20.85 -0.29
CA ALA A 94 4.32 -20.99 -1.58
C ALA A 94 2.78 -21.01 -1.48
N GLN A 95 2.24 -21.69 -0.48
CA GLN A 95 0.79 -21.76 -0.24
C GLN A 95 0.23 -20.40 0.19
N PHE A 96 0.98 -19.66 1.02
CA PHE A 96 0.60 -18.31 1.42
C PHE A 96 0.55 -17.37 0.21
N ARG A 97 1.61 -17.38 -0.62
CA ARG A 97 1.65 -16.58 -1.85
C ARG A 97 0.52 -16.92 -2.80
N GLN A 98 0.24 -18.20 -3.01
CA GLN A 98 -0.85 -18.63 -3.89
C GLN A 98 -2.21 -18.07 -3.47
N ARG A 99 -2.43 -17.88 -2.15
CA ARG A 99 -3.71 -17.40 -1.61
C ARG A 99 -3.82 -15.89 -1.53
N PHE A 100 -2.73 -15.20 -1.17
CA PHE A 100 -2.78 -13.81 -0.74
C PHE A 100 -1.85 -12.87 -1.50
N ALA A 101 -0.87 -13.37 -2.27
CA ALA A 101 -0.01 -12.48 -3.03
C ALA A 101 -0.78 -11.77 -4.15
N PRO A 102 -0.35 -10.56 -4.57
CA PRO A 102 -0.85 -9.92 -5.78
C PRO A 102 -0.77 -10.86 -6.98
N THR A 103 -1.80 -10.83 -7.82
CA THR A 103 -1.87 -11.59 -9.07
C THR A 103 -0.93 -11.01 -10.10
N GLN A 104 -0.54 -11.80 -11.11
CA GLN A 104 0.25 -11.25 -12.22
C GLN A 104 -0.51 -10.20 -13.04
N ALA A 105 -1.84 -10.26 -13.09
CA ALA A 105 -2.63 -9.22 -13.74
C ALA A 105 -2.49 -7.86 -13.02
N GLN A 106 -2.53 -7.86 -11.68
CA GLN A 106 -2.33 -6.67 -10.86
C GLN A 106 -0.92 -6.08 -11.04
N VAL A 107 0.12 -6.93 -11.02
CA VAL A 107 1.50 -6.52 -11.33
C VAL A 107 1.59 -5.94 -12.73
N GLY A 108 1.04 -6.62 -13.73
CA GLY A 108 1.04 -6.20 -15.13
C GLY A 108 0.38 -4.83 -15.32
N ALA A 109 -0.70 -4.53 -14.61
CA ALA A 109 -1.35 -3.22 -14.63
C ALA A 109 -0.41 -2.11 -14.12
N VAL A 110 0.27 -2.34 -12.99
CA VAL A 110 1.25 -1.38 -12.43
C VAL A 110 2.43 -1.20 -13.38
N GLN A 111 3.01 -2.29 -13.88
CA GLN A 111 4.14 -2.21 -14.82
C GLN A 111 3.76 -1.47 -16.11
N SER A 112 2.57 -1.72 -16.65
CA SER A 112 2.10 -1.07 -17.88
C SER A 112 1.89 0.42 -17.68
N TRP A 113 1.32 0.81 -16.55
CA TRP A 113 1.19 2.21 -16.18
C TRP A 113 2.56 2.88 -16.00
N LEU A 114 3.49 2.29 -15.26
CA LEU A 114 4.82 2.88 -15.07
C LEU A 114 5.56 3.07 -16.41
N ARG A 115 5.49 2.08 -17.31
CA ARG A 115 6.06 2.21 -18.66
C ARG A 115 5.37 3.30 -19.48
N SER A 116 4.05 3.49 -19.34
CA SER A 116 3.33 4.57 -20.04
C SER A 116 3.70 5.97 -19.53
N GLN A 117 4.20 6.07 -18.30
CA GLN A 117 4.79 7.30 -17.76
C GLN A 117 6.27 7.49 -18.14
N GLY A 118 6.85 6.54 -18.89
CA GLY A 118 8.24 6.60 -19.36
C GLY A 118 9.28 6.07 -18.37
N PHE A 119 8.87 5.41 -17.28
CA PHE A 119 9.80 4.77 -16.36
C PHE A 119 10.33 3.46 -16.93
N LYS A 120 11.57 3.13 -16.55
CA LYS A 120 12.14 1.79 -16.73
C LYS A 120 11.72 0.92 -15.56
N VAL A 121 11.10 -0.23 -15.84
CA VAL A 121 10.75 -1.23 -14.82
C VAL A 121 11.91 -2.20 -14.67
N ASP A 122 12.53 -2.22 -13.50
CA ASP A 122 13.78 -2.95 -13.25
C ASP A 122 13.56 -4.35 -12.70
N TYR A 123 12.66 -4.47 -11.73
CA TYR A 123 12.51 -5.70 -10.98
C TYR A 123 11.08 -5.89 -10.45
N THR A 124 10.68 -7.15 -10.37
CA THR A 124 9.48 -7.58 -9.64
C THR A 124 9.84 -8.90 -8.95
N PRO A 125 9.71 -8.99 -7.61
CA PRO A 125 9.99 -10.21 -6.89
C PRO A 125 8.96 -11.31 -7.19
N GLN A 126 9.33 -12.56 -6.97
CA GLN A 126 8.45 -13.72 -7.18
C GLN A 126 7.16 -13.70 -6.33
N ASN A 127 7.16 -12.93 -5.26
CA ASN A 127 5.99 -12.75 -4.39
C ASN A 127 5.08 -11.61 -4.87
N ASN A 128 5.41 -10.92 -5.97
CA ASN A 128 4.60 -9.86 -6.58
C ASN A 128 4.31 -8.65 -5.69
N HIS A 129 5.02 -8.47 -4.56
CA HIS A 129 4.68 -7.43 -3.58
C HIS A 129 5.09 -6.01 -3.95
N TYR A 130 5.95 -5.85 -4.94
CA TYR A 130 6.27 -4.54 -5.44
C TYR A 130 6.71 -4.59 -6.90
N VAL A 131 6.64 -3.44 -7.57
CA VAL A 131 7.29 -3.21 -8.85
C VAL A 131 8.35 -2.12 -8.63
N GLU A 132 9.60 -2.45 -8.93
CA GLU A 132 10.73 -1.52 -8.87
C GLU A 132 10.90 -0.83 -10.22
N ALA A 133 11.07 0.48 -10.19
CA ALA A 133 11.24 1.30 -11.37
C ALA A 133 12.16 2.49 -11.12
N GLU A 134 12.76 2.97 -12.20
CA GLU A 134 13.61 4.15 -12.22
C GLU A 134 13.24 5.13 -13.34
N GLY A 135 13.53 6.41 -13.13
CA GLY A 135 13.38 7.46 -14.13
C GLY A 135 13.86 8.81 -13.60
N THR A 136 13.34 9.89 -14.15
CA THR A 136 13.71 11.25 -13.74
C THR A 136 12.71 11.85 -12.75
N VAL A 137 13.16 12.86 -12.00
CA VAL A 137 12.28 13.64 -11.13
C VAL A 137 11.11 14.26 -11.91
N ALA A 138 11.35 14.75 -13.14
CA ALA A 138 10.28 15.29 -13.98
C ALA A 138 9.21 14.25 -14.33
N GLN A 139 9.61 13.01 -14.64
CA GLN A 139 8.67 11.92 -14.87
C GLN A 139 7.87 11.61 -13.60
N ALA A 140 8.53 11.56 -12.44
CA ALA A 140 7.87 11.36 -11.15
C ALA A 140 6.87 12.47 -10.83
N GLN A 141 7.21 13.74 -11.06
CA GLN A 141 6.29 14.87 -10.87
C GLN A 141 5.00 14.70 -11.69
N ALA A 142 5.14 14.35 -12.97
CA ALA A 142 4.00 14.17 -13.88
C ALA A 142 3.15 12.96 -13.51
N ALA A 143 3.78 11.81 -13.25
CA ALA A 143 3.11 10.55 -12.95
C ALA A 143 2.32 10.61 -11.63
N PHE A 144 2.93 11.22 -10.62
CA PHE A 144 2.44 11.22 -9.23
C PHE A 144 1.70 12.49 -8.83
N SER A 145 1.52 13.45 -9.75
CA SER A 145 0.87 14.75 -9.55
C SER A 145 1.39 15.52 -8.34
N THR A 146 2.71 15.62 -8.22
CA THR A 146 3.37 16.31 -7.11
C THR A 146 4.53 17.16 -7.62
N THR A 147 5.09 18.01 -6.77
CA THR A 147 6.35 18.70 -7.04
C THR A 147 7.44 18.12 -6.15
N PHE A 148 8.69 18.24 -6.59
CA PHE A 148 9.83 17.73 -5.81
C PHE A 148 10.73 18.89 -5.39
N GLY A 149 11.20 18.82 -4.15
CA GLY A 149 12.13 19.77 -3.57
C GLY A 149 13.33 19.07 -2.95
N MET A 150 14.38 19.85 -2.71
CA MET A 150 15.48 19.49 -1.83
C MET A 150 15.20 20.09 -0.45
N TYR A 151 15.36 19.31 0.61
CA TYR A 151 15.04 19.71 1.97
C TYR A 151 16.24 19.49 2.90
N LYS A 152 16.51 20.46 3.78
CA LYS A 152 17.50 20.36 4.85
C LYS A 152 16.87 19.71 6.08
N VAL A 153 17.33 18.52 6.44
CA VAL A 153 16.83 17.74 7.58
C VAL A 153 18.03 17.05 8.24
N GLU A 154 18.17 17.21 9.56
CA GLU A 154 19.26 16.59 10.34
C GLU A 154 20.66 16.81 9.74
N GLY A 155 20.93 18.02 9.24
CA GLY A 155 22.20 18.37 8.62
C GLY A 155 22.44 17.78 7.23
N LYS A 156 21.49 17.02 6.67
CA LYS A 156 21.53 16.47 5.30
C LYS A 156 20.59 17.23 4.38
N THR A 157 20.91 17.26 3.09
CA THR A 157 20.02 17.77 2.05
C THR A 157 19.48 16.59 1.24
N VAL A 158 18.17 16.35 1.32
CA VAL A 158 17.51 15.18 0.70
C VAL A 158 16.37 15.61 -0.21
N ARG A 159 16.14 14.84 -1.28
CA ARG A 159 14.99 15.03 -2.17
C ARG A 159 13.71 14.52 -1.52
N SER A 160 12.56 15.15 -1.79
CA SER A 160 11.23 14.60 -1.49
C SER A 160 10.15 15.17 -2.40
N PRO A 161 9.04 14.44 -2.64
CA PRO A 161 7.76 15.06 -2.94
C PRO A 161 7.41 16.16 -1.91
N SER A 162 6.74 17.22 -2.35
CA SER A 162 6.29 18.34 -1.50
C SER A 162 4.99 18.06 -0.74
N GLY A 163 4.31 16.98 -1.10
CA GLY A 163 3.04 16.55 -0.51
C GLY A 163 2.66 15.19 -1.04
N ASP A 164 1.52 14.69 -0.56
CA ASP A 164 1.03 13.36 -0.90
C ASP A 164 0.91 13.15 -2.41
N VAL A 165 1.33 11.98 -2.85
CA VAL A 165 1.31 11.58 -4.25
C VAL A 165 -0.05 11.01 -4.64
N SER A 166 -0.32 10.95 -5.93
CA SER A 166 -1.53 10.34 -6.48
C SER A 166 -1.21 9.36 -7.61
N ILE A 167 -2.06 8.36 -7.77
CA ILE A 167 -1.96 7.30 -8.79
C ILE A 167 -3.29 7.20 -9.55
N PRO A 168 -3.37 6.53 -10.70
CA PRO A 168 -4.64 6.26 -11.35
C PRO A 168 -5.63 5.53 -10.44
N ASP A 169 -6.91 5.89 -10.48
CA ASP A 169 -7.97 5.25 -9.67
C ASP A 169 -8.06 3.74 -9.90
N THR A 170 -7.73 3.29 -11.12
CA THR A 170 -7.69 1.87 -11.48
C THR A 170 -6.66 1.06 -10.67
N LEU A 171 -5.68 1.73 -10.06
CA LEU A 171 -4.65 1.10 -9.23
C LEU A 171 -4.89 1.28 -7.73
N ALA A 172 -5.84 2.12 -7.32
CA ALA A 172 -6.08 2.47 -5.91
C ALA A 172 -6.44 1.26 -5.03
N GLY A 173 -7.13 0.26 -5.59
CA GLY A 173 -7.47 -0.98 -4.88
C GLY A 173 -6.32 -2.00 -4.79
N THR A 174 -5.19 -1.75 -5.45
CA THR A 174 -4.05 -2.68 -5.53
C THR A 174 -2.79 -2.10 -4.89
N VAL A 175 -2.50 -0.82 -5.12
CA VAL A 175 -1.30 -0.15 -4.61
C VAL A 175 -1.53 0.32 -3.18
N THR A 176 -0.61 -0.04 -2.28
CA THR A 176 -0.68 0.33 -0.86
C THR A 176 0.28 1.46 -0.50
N GLY A 177 1.31 1.71 -1.30
CA GLY A 177 2.27 2.76 -1.04
C GLY A 177 3.40 2.79 -2.07
N ILE A 178 4.19 3.86 -2.02
CA ILE A 178 5.36 4.05 -2.87
C ILE A 178 6.52 4.46 -1.98
N VAL A 179 7.66 3.78 -2.11
CA VAL A 179 8.86 4.03 -1.30
C VAL A 179 10.04 4.36 -2.21
N GLY A 180 10.85 5.34 -1.81
CA GLY A 180 12.08 5.74 -2.53
C GLY A 180 11.95 7.00 -3.39
N LEU A 181 10.74 7.58 -3.51
CA LEU A 181 10.58 8.89 -4.15
C LEU A 181 11.37 9.97 -3.37
N ASP A 182 11.28 9.92 -2.04
CA ASP A 182 12.07 10.74 -1.13
C ASP A 182 13.36 10.05 -0.67
N GLY A 183 14.26 10.86 -0.11
CA GLY A 183 15.56 10.43 0.39
C GLY A 183 15.57 9.95 1.83
N SER A 184 14.43 9.60 2.46
CA SER A 184 14.38 9.26 3.90
C SER A 184 15.26 8.08 4.29
N ALA A 185 15.60 7.20 3.35
CA ALA A 185 16.47 6.05 3.60
C ALA A 185 17.83 6.44 4.22
N VAL A 186 18.32 7.67 4.01
CA VAL A 186 19.57 8.14 4.63
C VAL A 186 19.48 8.37 6.14
N PHE A 187 18.27 8.40 6.70
CA PHE A 187 18.02 8.53 8.14
C PHE A 187 17.77 7.17 8.81
N THR A 188 17.60 6.10 8.04
CA THR A 188 17.41 4.75 8.59
C THR A 188 18.75 4.20 9.07
N GLN A 189 18.83 3.89 10.37
CA GLN A 189 19.98 3.25 10.99
C GLN A 189 19.51 2.14 11.95
N PRO A 190 20.31 1.09 12.18
CA PRO A 190 20.00 0.10 13.21
C PRO A 190 20.04 0.75 14.60
N ASP A 191 19.03 0.50 15.42
CA ASP A 191 19.03 0.94 16.83
C ASP A 191 20.10 0.20 17.66
N HIS A 192 20.45 -1.01 17.22
CA HIS A 192 21.49 -1.83 17.81
C HIS A 192 22.43 -2.33 16.72
N VAL A 193 23.70 -1.95 16.82
CA VAL A 193 24.78 -2.65 16.12
C VAL A 193 25.23 -3.73 17.09
N VAL A 194 24.97 -5.00 16.75
CA VAL A 194 25.59 -6.11 17.49
C VAL A 194 27.09 -5.90 17.38
N ASP A 195 27.76 -5.69 18.52
CA ASP A 195 29.22 -5.64 18.53
C ASP A 195 29.72 -6.92 17.87
N LYS A 196 30.51 -6.78 16.81
CA LYS A 196 31.10 -7.90 16.08
C LYS A 196 31.96 -8.79 16.98
N ASP A 197 32.41 -8.26 18.11
CA ASP A 197 33.21 -8.96 19.11
C ASP A 197 32.36 -9.48 20.28
N ALA A 198 31.03 -9.23 20.28
CA ALA A 198 30.14 -9.77 21.31
C ALA A 198 30.06 -11.30 21.20
N PRO A 199 30.25 -12.04 22.31
CA PRO A 199 30.05 -13.49 22.31
C PRO A 199 28.58 -13.83 21.98
N PRO A 200 28.30 -15.00 21.37
CA PRO A 200 26.93 -15.47 21.17
C PRO A 200 26.14 -15.41 22.49
N SER A 201 24.85 -15.08 22.41
CA SER A 201 24.01 -15.08 23.60
C SER A 201 23.97 -16.49 24.21
N ALA A 202 23.76 -16.59 25.54
CA ALA A 202 23.76 -17.88 26.25
C ALA A 202 22.72 -18.89 25.71
N GLY A 203 21.73 -18.43 24.93
CA GLY A 203 20.73 -19.26 24.26
C GLY A 203 21.13 -19.76 22.86
N PHE A 204 22.27 -19.33 22.31
CA PHE A 204 22.72 -19.75 20.98
C PHE A 204 23.17 -21.22 21.03
N ARG A 205 22.37 -22.11 20.43
CA ARG A 205 22.72 -23.52 20.25
C ARG A 205 22.95 -23.81 18.78
N ASN A 206 24.18 -24.17 18.41
CA ASN A 206 24.46 -24.68 17.08
C ASN A 206 23.64 -25.95 16.81
N ALA A 207 23.13 -26.10 15.59
CA ALA A 207 22.51 -27.35 15.18
C ALA A 207 23.54 -28.49 15.27
N PRO A 208 23.16 -29.70 15.74
CA PRO A 208 24.05 -30.84 15.69
C PRO A 208 24.45 -31.16 14.23
N PRO A 209 25.68 -31.65 13.99
CA PRO A 209 26.05 -32.17 12.68
C PRO A 209 25.12 -33.32 12.28
N LEU A 210 24.77 -33.37 10.99
CA LEU A 210 23.99 -34.46 10.37
C LEU A 210 24.78 -35.77 10.32
#